data_AF-A0A952RHW2-F1
#
_entry.id   AF-A0A952RHW2-F1
#
_cell.length_a   1.000
_cell.length_b   1.000
_cell.length_c   1.000
_cell.angle_alpha   90.00
_cell.angle_beta   90.00
_cell.angle_gamma   90.00
#
_symmetry.space_group_name_H-M   'P 1'
#
loop_
_entity.id
_entity.type
_entity.pdbx_description
1 polymer ?
#
loop_
_entity_poly.entity_id
_entity_poly.type
_entity_poly.pdbx_seq_one_letter_code
_entity_poly.pdbx_strand_id
1 'polypeptide(L)'
;MKIRSLAFALTLLSAACGTEVITRTEQPTPDTNSTEPTKTVAGGVSIDRVSIYQGVEVRLVEDGALTEERNAPILTKRPALVRVHAKRLAGARPPKVSAKLHVKSGGEETVLSAGPRSLGVYVDSDLDTTFNFELDAELVTKDLELSVDVIGATKDDAIHFPEGDETIAAEAVDAPPLRVQLVPVKYTAEGEERLPDLSDANVKRYHDALYKLYPVSEVEVSLHAELAFPIPIAPDGDGWSELLNTVMNMRAEEEVDDDVYYIGVFTPAPTLREFCMSGGGGCILGIAPASGYNAELDTNMSLRSALVLGYQTEKSGGTLAQELAHAMGRLHAPCGNPNAIDKKYPYEDARVGTSGWDPLTKELKSGEDHADFMSYCSPVWVSDYTWKAIHQRMNKVTDVMAAKDGTTKSIEVKKPSSIPKLSPEQIAWTRDAL
;
A
#
# COMPACT_ATOMS: atom_id res chain seq x y z
N MET A 1 -46.16 18.27 48.89
CA MET A 1 -47.47 17.93 49.48
C MET A 1 -48.37 17.39 48.36
N LYS A 2 -48.92 16.18 48.58
CA LYS A 2 -49.96 15.44 47.82
C LYS A 2 -49.58 14.59 46.59
N ILE A 3 -49.58 13.29 46.90
CA ILE A 3 -49.73 12.05 46.14
C ILE A 3 -51.15 11.90 45.54
N ARG A 4 -51.29 11.14 44.43
CA ARG A 4 -52.34 10.11 44.08
C ARG A 4 -52.35 9.92 42.54
N SER A 5 -52.01 8.78 41.92
CA SER A 5 -52.54 7.39 41.94
C SER A 5 -54.02 7.24 41.57
N LEU A 6 -54.28 6.57 40.43
CA LEU A 6 -55.43 5.71 40.08
C LEU A 6 -54.97 4.89 38.84
N ALA A 7 -54.64 3.59 38.91
CA ALA A 7 -55.47 2.39 39.13
C ALA A 7 -56.54 2.17 38.06
N PHE A 8 -56.33 1.18 37.17
CA PHE A 8 -57.41 0.43 36.53
C PHE A 8 -57.10 -1.06 36.53
N ALA A 9 -58.15 -1.83 36.82
CA ALA A 9 -58.10 -3.18 37.31
C ALA A 9 -58.15 -4.25 36.20
N LEU A 10 -57.49 -5.34 36.58
CA LEU A 10 -57.46 -6.70 36.10
C LEU A 10 -58.84 -7.29 35.71
N THR A 11 -58.87 -8.12 34.67
CA THR A 11 -59.84 -9.22 34.56
C THR A 11 -59.12 -10.47 34.07
N LEU A 12 -59.10 -11.49 34.94
CA LEU A 12 -58.58 -12.84 34.68
C LEU A 12 -59.54 -13.61 33.76
N LEU A 13 -58.97 -14.47 32.90
CA LEU A 13 -59.56 -15.75 32.55
C LEU A 13 -58.51 -16.85 32.76
N SER A 14 -58.83 -17.78 33.65
CA SER A 14 -58.25 -19.11 33.90
C SER A 14 -58.15 -19.94 32.61
N ALA A 15 -57.39 -21.03 32.43
CA ALA A 15 -56.36 -21.79 33.15
C ALA A 15 -56.21 -23.10 32.33
N ALA A 16 -55.01 -23.63 32.13
CA ALA A 16 -54.77 -25.08 32.11
C ALA A 16 -53.27 -25.36 32.02
N CYS A 17 -52.77 -26.10 33.02
CA CYS A 17 -51.40 -26.62 33.11
C CYS A 17 -51.10 -27.60 31.97
N GLY A 18 -49.91 -27.45 31.39
CA GLY A 18 -49.19 -28.51 30.69
C GLY A 18 -47.73 -28.44 31.14
N THR A 19 -47.33 -29.37 31.99
CA THR A 19 -45.95 -29.54 32.46
C THR A 19 -45.16 -30.23 31.36
N GLU A 20 -44.23 -29.55 30.71
CA GLU A 20 -43.20 -30.21 29.91
C GLU A 20 -41.81 -29.84 30.42
N VAL A 21 -41.06 -30.91 30.65
CA VAL A 21 -39.69 -30.96 31.13
C VAL A 21 -38.80 -30.25 30.12
N ILE A 22 -38.09 -29.20 30.57
CA ILE A 22 -37.00 -28.60 29.78
C ILE A 22 -35.84 -29.60 29.78
N THR A 23 -35.82 -30.48 28.78
CA THR A 23 -34.58 -31.16 28.37
C THR A 23 -33.69 -30.14 27.69
N ARG A 24 -32.57 -29.85 28.36
CA ARG A 24 -31.41 -29.11 27.87
C ARG A 24 -31.03 -29.65 26.49
N THR A 25 -31.34 -28.89 25.43
CA THR A 25 -30.90 -29.19 24.07
C THR A 25 -29.41 -28.88 24.01
N GLU A 26 -28.60 -29.92 23.76
CA GLU A 26 -27.18 -29.77 23.45
C GLU A 26 -27.02 -28.81 22.28
N GLN A 27 -26.19 -27.81 22.51
CA GLN A 27 -25.67 -26.90 21.50
C GLN A 27 -24.85 -27.74 20.50
N PRO A 28 -25.09 -27.63 19.17
CA PRO A 28 -24.30 -28.36 18.21
C PRO A 28 -22.86 -27.86 18.28
N THR A 29 -21.95 -28.81 18.53
CA THR A 29 -20.51 -28.65 18.37
C THR A 29 -20.19 -28.16 16.96
N PRO A 30 -19.20 -27.26 16.77
CA PRO A 30 -18.77 -26.91 15.42
C PRO A 30 -18.24 -28.16 14.73
N ASP A 31 -18.80 -28.49 13.57
CA ASP A 31 -18.26 -29.50 12.66
C ASP A 31 -16.87 -29.06 12.21
N THR A 32 -15.84 -29.64 12.83
CA THR A 32 -14.48 -29.68 12.31
C THR A 32 -14.46 -30.64 11.12
N ASN A 33 -14.75 -30.12 9.93
CA ASN A 33 -14.42 -30.80 8.68
C ASN A 33 -14.25 -29.76 7.56
N SER A 34 -13.13 -29.04 7.60
CA SER A 34 -12.50 -28.53 6.39
C SER A 34 -11.37 -29.50 6.01
N THR A 35 -11.45 -30.00 4.78
CA THR A 35 -10.56 -30.93 4.11
C THR A 35 -9.07 -30.58 4.24
N GLU A 36 -8.27 -31.57 4.71
CA GLU A 36 -6.80 -31.49 4.87
C GLU A 36 -6.04 -31.13 3.58
N PRO A 37 -4.87 -30.47 3.74
CA PRO A 37 -3.65 -31.20 3.42
C PRO A 37 -2.58 -30.97 4.50
N THR A 38 -2.41 -31.93 5.41
CA THR A 38 -1.18 -32.00 6.21
C THR A 38 -0.53 -33.34 5.97
N LYS A 39 0.01 -33.53 4.77
CA LYS A 39 0.83 -34.70 4.47
C LYS A 39 2.24 -34.48 5.00
N THR A 40 2.43 -35.05 6.18
CA THR A 40 3.69 -35.44 6.80
C THR A 40 4.50 -36.36 5.90
N VAL A 41 5.79 -36.04 5.69
CA VAL A 41 6.80 -37.05 5.33
C VAL A 41 8.07 -36.84 6.17
N ALA A 42 8.70 -37.98 6.51
CA ALA A 42 9.95 -38.23 7.24
C ALA A 42 10.68 -37.00 7.83
N GLY A 43 10.52 -36.76 9.14
CA GLY A 43 11.37 -35.78 9.86
C GLY A 43 10.67 -34.95 10.92
N GLY A 44 9.33 -34.96 10.96
CA GLY A 44 8.56 -34.23 11.97
C GLY A 44 8.57 -32.71 11.78
N VAL A 45 8.69 -32.25 10.52
CA VAL A 45 8.62 -30.84 10.11
C VAL A 45 7.62 -30.72 8.97
N SER A 46 6.98 -29.56 8.82
CA SER A 46 6.16 -29.19 7.66
C SER A 46 6.43 -27.74 7.28
N ILE A 47 6.32 -27.42 5.99
CA ILE A 47 6.30 -26.03 5.52
C ILE A 47 4.88 -25.50 5.72
N ASP A 48 4.77 -24.37 6.38
CA ASP A 48 3.50 -23.81 6.86
C ASP A 48 3.12 -22.54 6.10
N ARG A 49 4.11 -21.68 5.85
CA ARG A 49 3.94 -20.44 5.08
C ARG A 49 5.12 -20.21 4.15
N VAL A 50 4.80 -19.78 2.93
CA VAL A 50 5.75 -19.26 1.94
C VAL A 50 5.17 -17.96 1.42
N SER A 51 5.93 -16.88 1.48
CA SER A 51 5.43 -15.55 1.10
C SER A 51 6.52 -14.72 0.43
N ILE A 52 6.10 -13.89 -0.52
CA ILE A 52 6.95 -12.94 -1.25
C ILE A 52 6.65 -11.53 -0.72
N TYR A 53 7.69 -10.74 -0.47
CA TYR A 53 7.58 -9.37 -0.01
C TYR A 53 8.25 -8.43 -0.99
N GLN A 54 7.51 -7.43 -1.49
CA GLN A 54 8.02 -6.37 -2.39
C GLN A 54 7.61 -4.97 -1.94
N GLY A 55 7.18 -4.84 -0.68
CA GLY A 55 6.51 -3.68 -0.12
C GLY A 55 5.45 -4.19 0.84
N VAL A 56 4.58 -5.06 0.35
CA VAL A 56 3.61 -5.83 1.14
C VAL A 56 3.92 -7.33 1.07
N GLU A 57 3.50 -8.09 2.07
CA GLU A 57 3.47 -9.55 2.03
C GLU A 57 2.42 -10.02 1.01
N VAL A 58 2.84 -10.91 0.12
CA VAL A 58 1.94 -11.72 -0.70
C VAL A 58 2.13 -13.18 -0.32
N ARG A 59 1.09 -13.78 0.25
CA ARG A 59 1.12 -15.18 0.67
C ARG A 59 0.94 -16.07 -0.55
N LEU A 60 1.85 -17.05 -0.69
CA LEU A 60 1.76 -18.08 -1.71
C LEU A 60 1.28 -19.39 -1.10
N VAL A 61 1.73 -19.68 0.12
CA VAL A 61 1.36 -20.85 0.91
C VAL A 61 0.92 -20.37 2.29
N GLU A 62 -0.19 -20.89 2.78
CA GLU A 62 -0.73 -20.64 4.12
C GLU A 62 -1.30 -21.95 4.68
N ASP A 63 -1.06 -22.21 5.97
CA ASP A 63 -1.42 -23.46 6.64
C ASP A 63 -0.97 -24.75 5.91
N GLY A 64 0.16 -24.66 5.18
CA GLY A 64 0.71 -25.76 4.39
C GLY A 64 0.00 -26.06 3.08
N ALA A 65 -0.90 -25.19 2.63
CA ALA A 65 -1.60 -25.28 1.35
C ALA A 65 -1.30 -24.08 0.45
N LEU A 66 -1.35 -24.27 -0.87
CA LEU A 66 -1.30 -23.16 -1.82
C LEU A 66 -2.51 -22.24 -1.59
N THR A 67 -2.26 -20.94 -1.58
CA THR A 67 -3.33 -19.93 -1.52
C THR A 67 -4.02 -19.81 -2.89
N GLU A 68 -5.35 -19.71 -2.90
CA GLU A 68 -6.14 -19.60 -4.14
C GLU A 68 -6.17 -18.17 -4.70
N GLU A 69 -6.14 -17.16 -3.83
CA GLU A 69 -6.15 -15.75 -4.21
C GLU A 69 -4.97 -15.00 -3.60
N ARG A 70 -4.33 -14.14 -4.41
CA ARG A 70 -3.28 -13.22 -3.94
C ARG A 70 -3.92 -11.93 -3.42
N ASN A 71 -3.53 -11.52 -2.22
CA ASN A 71 -4.00 -10.26 -1.60
C ASN A 71 -3.51 -9.03 -2.36
N ALA A 72 -2.32 -9.09 -2.97
CA ALA A 72 -1.72 -8.02 -3.77
C ALA A 72 -0.89 -8.58 -4.96
N PRO A 73 -0.64 -7.77 -6.01
CA PRO A 73 0.23 -8.15 -7.13
C PRO A 73 1.70 -8.28 -6.71
N ILE A 74 2.35 -9.33 -7.22
CA ILE A 74 3.81 -9.47 -7.26
C ILE A 74 4.31 -8.89 -8.59
N LEU A 75 5.37 -8.11 -8.56
CA LEU A 75 5.85 -7.33 -9.68
C LEU A 75 7.12 -7.91 -10.27
N THR A 76 7.16 -8.01 -11.59
CA THR A 76 8.39 -8.34 -12.30
C THR A 76 9.45 -7.24 -12.12
N LYS A 77 10.73 -7.59 -12.27
CA LYS A 77 11.86 -6.64 -12.22
C LYS A 77 11.92 -5.80 -10.95
N ARG A 78 11.43 -6.34 -9.83
CA ARG A 78 11.51 -5.70 -8.52
C ARG A 78 12.11 -6.68 -7.52
N PRO A 79 13.14 -6.29 -6.76
CA PRO A 79 13.74 -7.17 -5.75
C PRO A 79 12.69 -7.63 -4.76
N ALA A 80 12.83 -8.86 -4.29
CA ALA A 80 11.86 -9.47 -3.38
C ALA A 80 12.55 -10.18 -2.22
N LEU A 81 11.85 -10.26 -1.09
CA LEU A 81 12.20 -11.16 0.00
C LEU A 81 11.22 -12.33 0.01
N VAL A 82 11.73 -13.56 -0.14
CA VAL A 82 10.95 -14.78 0.09
C VAL A 82 11.16 -15.25 1.52
N ARG A 83 10.08 -15.37 2.28
CA ARG A 83 10.10 -15.92 3.64
C ARG A 83 9.42 -17.28 3.66
N VAL A 84 10.11 -18.26 4.22
CA VAL A 84 9.62 -19.62 4.41
C VAL A 84 9.54 -19.89 5.92
N HIS A 85 8.35 -20.13 6.43
CA HIS A 85 8.12 -20.63 7.77
C HIS A 85 7.96 -22.16 7.72
N ALA A 86 8.82 -22.87 8.44
CA ALA A 86 8.69 -24.29 8.67
C ALA A 86 8.35 -24.54 10.14
N LYS A 87 7.27 -25.31 10.38
CA LYS A 87 6.83 -25.67 11.73
C LYS A 87 7.27 -27.07 12.09
N ARG A 88 7.54 -27.26 13.37
CA ARG A 88 7.80 -28.58 13.95
C ARG A 88 6.47 -29.27 14.26
N LEU A 89 6.38 -30.55 13.92
CA LEU A 89 5.26 -31.41 14.27
C LEU A 89 5.42 -32.00 15.67
N ALA A 90 4.30 -32.31 16.32
CA ALA A 90 4.29 -32.78 17.70
C ALA A 90 5.16 -34.04 17.89
N GLY A 91 5.99 -34.06 18.93
CA GLY A 91 6.85 -35.19 19.27
C GLY A 91 8.20 -35.25 18.54
N ALA A 92 8.47 -34.35 17.58
CA ALA A 92 9.76 -34.27 16.92
C ALA A 92 10.85 -33.67 17.86
N ARG A 93 12.02 -34.31 17.92
CA ARG A 93 13.22 -33.70 18.54
C ARG A 93 13.77 -32.65 17.58
N PRO A 94 14.31 -31.51 18.02
CA PRO A 94 14.67 -30.43 17.11
C PRO A 94 15.97 -30.75 16.35
N PRO A 95 15.94 -31.04 15.03
CA PRO A 95 17.09 -30.74 14.21
C PRO A 95 17.19 -29.22 14.07
N LYS A 96 18.42 -28.69 14.04
CA LYS A 96 18.63 -27.48 13.26
C LYS A 96 18.40 -27.88 11.81
N VAL A 97 17.54 -27.15 11.10
CA VAL A 97 17.24 -27.42 9.69
C VAL A 97 17.78 -26.29 8.84
N SER A 98 18.18 -26.64 7.62
CA SER A 98 18.50 -25.67 6.57
C SER A 98 17.38 -25.70 5.54
N ALA A 99 17.12 -24.58 4.89
CA ALA A 99 16.19 -24.51 3.77
C ALA A 99 16.93 -24.21 2.48
N LYS A 100 16.48 -24.79 1.37
CA LYS A 100 16.85 -24.37 0.02
C LYS A 100 15.62 -23.85 -0.70
N LEU A 101 15.76 -22.72 -1.35
CA LEU A 101 14.76 -22.18 -2.25
C LEU A 101 15.23 -22.41 -3.68
N HIS A 102 14.47 -23.21 -4.41
CA HIS A 102 14.62 -23.42 -5.84
C HIS A 102 13.83 -22.33 -6.55
N VAL A 103 14.52 -21.55 -7.37
CA VAL A 103 13.98 -20.40 -8.10
C VAL A 103 14.12 -20.71 -9.58
N LYS A 104 13.01 -21.08 -10.23
CA LYS A 104 12.94 -21.24 -11.69
C LYS A 104 12.43 -19.95 -12.30
N SER A 105 13.22 -19.36 -13.18
CA SER A 105 12.95 -18.02 -13.74
C SER A 105 13.70 -17.85 -15.05
N GLY A 106 13.04 -17.37 -16.09
CA GLY A 106 13.67 -17.17 -17.40
C GLY A 106 14.20 -18.46 -18.05
N GLY A 107 13.63 -19.62 -17.69
CA GLY A 107 14.09 -20.94 -18.13
C GLY A 107 15.36 -21.47 -17.44
N GLU A 108 15.90 -20.77 -16.45
CA GLU A 108 17.03 -21.21 -15.63
C GLU A 108 16.60 -21.50 -14.19
N GLU A 109 17.34 -22.37 -13.49
CA GLU A 109 17.12 -22.67 -12.08
C GLU A 109 18.29 -22.16 -11.23
N THR A 110 17.97 -21.33 -10.24
CA THR A 110 18.90 -20.88 -9.20
C THR A 110 18.49 -21.48 -7.86
N VAL A 111 19.45 -21.98 -7.09
CA VAL A 111 19.19 -22.54 -5.75
C VAL A 111 19.83 -21.68 -4.68
N LEU A 112 19.01 -21.09 -3.82
CA LEU A 112 19.43 -20.30 -2.66
C LEU A 112 19.37 -21.15 -1.40
N SER A 113 20.17 -20.84 -0.38
CA SER A 113 20.24 -21.61 0.86
C SER A 113 20.22 -20.71 2.08
N ALA A 114 19.52 -21.14 3.14
CA ALA A 114 19.42 -20.44 4.42
C ALA A 114 19.49 -21.43 5.60
N GLY A 115 19.99 -20.97 6.75
CA GLY A 115 20.22 -21.80 7.93
C GLY A 115 21.64 -22.40 8.00
N PRO A 116 21.89 -23.38 8.88
CA PRO A 116 20.91 -24.12 9.69
C PRO A 116 20.38 -23.32 10.89
N ARG A 117 19.08 -23.43 11.21
CA ARG A 117 18.45 -22.77 12.37
C ARG A 117 17.49 -23.68 13.12
N SER A 118 17.21 -23.35 14.37
CA SER A 118 16.14 -23.99 15.14
C SER A 118 14.78 -23.47 14.67
N LEU A 119 13.79 -24.35 14.60
CA LEU A 119 12.41 -23.96 14.30
C LEU A 119 11.72 -23.41 15.56
N GLY A 120 11.17 -22.21 15.45
CA GLY A 120 10.49 -21.48 16.52
C GLY A 120 9.01 -21.28 16.23
N VAL A 121 8.37 -20.43 17.05
CA VAL A 121 7.05 -19.88 16.73
C VAL A 121 7.26 -18.80 15.68
N TYR A 122 6.42 -18.79 14.64
CA TYR A 122 6.41 -17.71 13.67
C TYR A 122 6.04 -16.39 14.33
N VAL A 123 6.85 -15.36 14.06
CA VAL A 123 6.57 -13.98 14.44
C VAL A 123 6.75 -13.15 13.19
N ASP A 124 5.67 -12.53 12.74
CA ASP A 124 5.62 -11.86 11.45
C ASP A 124 6.66 -10.73 11.35
N SER A 125 6.85 -9.97 12.42
CA SER A 125 7.83 -8.88 12.51
C SER A 125 9.28 -9.33 12.74
N ASP A 126 9.57 -10.63 12.79
CA ASP A 126 10.89 -11.17 13.14
C ASP A 126 11.45 -12.10 12.05
N LEU A 127 12.52 -11.65 11.40
CA LEU A 127 13.26 -12.43 10.40
C LEU A 127 13.90 -13.69 11.02
N ASP A 128 14.09 -13.74 12.35
CA ASP A 128 14.62 -14.90 13.04
C ASP A 128 13.63 -16.05 13.24
N THR A 129 12.40 -15.91 12.76
CA THR A 129 11.41 -16.98 12.80
C THR A 129 11.22 -17.70 11.46
N THR A 130 11.86 -17.22 10.39
CA THR A 130 11.71 -17.75 9.02
C THR A 130 13.04 -18.01 8.33
N PHE A 131 13.07 -18.85 7.30
CA PHE A 131 14.16 -18.85 6.32
C PHE A 131 13.91 -17.74 5.32
N ASN A 132 14.92 -16.89 5.10
CA ASN A 132 14.79 -15.65 4.33
C ASN A 132 15.72 -15.72 3.13
N PHE A 133 15.19 -15.45 1.95
CA PHE A 133 15.93 -15.46 0.69
C PHE A 133 15.67 -14.16 -0.04
N GLU A 134 16.72 -13.38 -0.32
CA GLU A 134 16.61 -12.21 -1.17
C GLU A 134 16.70 -12.66 -2.64
N LEU A 135 15.73 -12.22 -3.44
CA LEU A 135 15.74 -12.36 -4.88
C LEU A 135 16.11 -11.00 -5.49
N ASP A 136 17.13 -11.02 -6.34
CA ASP A 136 17.44 -9.89 -7.21
C ASP A 136 16.29 -9.65 -8.20
N ALA A 137 16.17 -8.42 -8.69
CA ALA A 137 15.08 -7.99 -9.57
C ALA A 137 14.97 -8.86 -10.82
N GLU A 138 16.11 -9.29 -11.36
CA GLU A 138 16.24 -10.08 -12.58
C GLU A 138 15.66 -11.49 -12.43
N LEU A 139 15.61 -12.03 -11.21
CA LEU A 139 15.00 -13.33 -10.93
C LEU A 139 13.47 -13.26 -10.85
N VAL A 140 12.89 -12.06 -10.67
CA VAL A 140 11.44 -11.90 -10.59
C VAL A 140 10.87 -11.65 -11.98
N THR A 141 10.61 -12.74 -12.69
CA THR A 141 10.00 -12.76 -14.04
C THR A 141 8.56 -13.27 -13.99
N LYS A 142 7.83 -13.17 -15.11
CA LYS A 142 6.44 -13.66 -15.21
C LYS A 142 6.33 -15.18 -15.03
N ASP A 143 7.36 -15.92 -15.41
CA ASP A 143 7.48 -17.37 -15.28
C ASP A 143 8.17 -17.79 -13.97
N LEU A 144 8.26 -16.89 -12.97
CA LEU A 144 8.82 -17.20 -11.67
C LEU A 144 8.03 -18.33 -10.99
N GLU A 145 8.72 -19.44 -10.77
CA GLU A 145 8.25 -20.60 -10.05
C GLU A 145 9.20 -20.91 -8.88
N LEU A 146 8.63 -21.25 -7.73
CA LEU A 146 9.37 -21.55 -6.51
C LEU A 146 9.11 -22.97 -6.03
N SER A 147 10.12 -23.63 -5.49
CA SER A 147 9.92 -24.79 -4.61
C SER A 147 10.93 -24.77 -3.46
N VAL A 148 10.62 -25.47 -2.38
CA VAL A 148 11.34 -25.36 -1.12
C VAL A 148 11.72 -26.74 -0.62
N ASP A 149 13.03 -26.93 -0.38
CA ASP A 149 13.51 -28.02 0.45
C ASP A 149 13.72 -27.54 1.87
N VAL A 150 13.25 -28.28 2.87
CA VAL A 150 13.70 -28.13 4.27
C VAL A 150 14.42 -29.41 4.66
N ILE A 151 15.70 -29.29 4.97
CA ILE A 151 16.62 -30.40 5.18
C ILE A 151 16.96 -30.49 6.66
N GLY A 152 16.61 -31.63 7.27
CA GLY A 152 16.93 -31.96 8.65
C GLY A 152 18.40 -32.34 8.91
N ALA A 153 18.61 -33.17 9.94
CA ALA A 153 19.95 -33.62 10.32
C ALA A 153 20.58 -34.55 9.27
N THR A 154 19.75 -35.30 8.55
CA THR A 154 20.15 -36.15 7.42
C THR A 154 19.40 -35.77 6.15
N LYS A 155 19.90 -36.17 4.98
CA LYS A 155 19.20 -35.97 3.70
C LYS A 155 17.87 -36.73 3.62
N ASP A 156 17.73 -37.79 4.41
CA ASP A 156 16.51 -38.59 4.48
C ASP A 156 15.42 -37.88 5.31
N ASP A 157 15.78 -36.81 6.03
CA ASP A 157 14.87 -35.92 6.77
C ASP A 157 14.48 -34.67 5.94
N ALA A 158 14.67 -34.71 4.62
CA ALA A 158 14.33 -33.60 3.74
C ALA A 158 12.85 -33.68 3.33
N ILE A 159 12.15 -32.55 3.46
CA ILE A 159 10.82 -32.35 2.86
C ILE A 159 10.95 -31.41 1.67
N HIS A 160 10.21 -31.71 0.60
CA HIS A 160 10.06 -30.86 -0.57
C HIS A 160 8.62 -30.30 -0.59
N PHE A 161 8.47 -29.03 -0.90
CA PHE A 161 7.17 -28.41 -1.12
C PHE A 161 7.18 -27.55 -2.40
N PRO A 162 6.18 -27.71 -3.29
CA PRO A 162 5.11 -28.72 -3.25
C PRO A 162 5.66 -30.16 -3.38
N GLU A 163 4.84 -31.20 -3.17
CA GLU A 163 5.33 -32.58 -3.32
C GLU A 163 5.63 -32.93 -4.79
N GLY A 164 6.62 -33.79 -5.03
CA GLY A 164 6.95 -34.25 -6.39
C GLY A 164 7.73 -33.20 -7.19
N ASP A 165 7.39 -33.05 -8.48
CA ASP A 165 8.03 -32.10 -9.40
C ASP A 165 7.23 -30.79 -9.56
N GLU A 166 6.19 -30.60 -8.73
CA GLU A 166 5.34 -29.41 -8.74
C GLU A 166 6.07 -28.18 -8.20
N THR A 167 5.59 -26.99 -8.59
CA THR A 167 6.15 -25.69 -8.18
C THR A 167 5.03 -24.74 -7.76
N ILE A 168 5.41 -23.71 -7.02
CA ILE A 168 4.57 -22.59 -6.64
C ILE A 168 4.74 -21.50 -7.71
N ALA A 169 3.72 -21.29 -8.54
CA ALA A 169 3.71 -20.14 -9.44
C ALA A 169 3.57 -18.84 -8.64
N ALA A 170 4.53 -17.91 -8.80
CA ALA A 170 4.47 -16.60 -8.15
C ALA A 170 3.43 -15.68 -8.81
N GLU A 171 3.09 -15.92 -10.08
CA GLU A 171 2.13 -15.12 -10.87
C GLU A 171 2.52 -13.63 -10.93
N ALA A 172 3.82 -13.36 -11.07
CA ALA A 172 4.32 -12.00 -11.16
C ALA A 172 3.82 -11.29 -12.43
N VAL A 173 3.40 -10.04 -12.28
CA VAL A 173 2.86 -9.18 -13.34
C VAL A 173 3.77 -7.99 -13.57
N ASP A 174 3.71 -7.42 -14.77
CA ASP A 174 4.42 -6.16 -15.02
C ASP A 174 3.73 -5.01 -14.28
N ALA A 175 4.51 -3.99 -13.93
CA ALA A 175 4.02 -2.68 -13.56
C ALA A 175 4.61 -1.64 -14.54
N PRO A 176 3.81 -0.69 -15.03
CA PRO A 176 4.32 0.48 -15.73
C PRO A 176 5.32 1.25 -14.83
N PRO A 177 6.31 1.97 -15.41
CA PRO A 177 7.13 2.88 -14.62
C PRO A 177 6.27 4.00 -14.03
N LEU A 178 6.63 4.47 -12.84
CA LEU A 178 6.00 5.65 -12.25
C LEU A 178 6.76 6.90 -12.67
N ARG A 179 6.15 7.75 -13.51
CA ARG A 179 6.78 8.95 -14.05
C ARG A 179 6.28 10.21 -13.33
N VAL A 180 7.21 10.91 -12.69
CA VAL A 180 6.95 12.10 -11.86
C VAL A 180 7.80 13.27 -12.33
N GLN A 181 7.12 14.35 -12.70
CA GLN A 181 7.72 15.62 -13.08
C GLN A 181 7.62 16.59 -11.89
N LEU A 182 8.72 16.86 -11.21
CA LEU A 182 8.76 17.86 -10.14
C LEU A 182 8.83 19.26 -10.77
N VAL A 183 7.93 20.14 -10.36
CA VAL A 183 7.89 21.55 -10.76
C VAL A 183 8.45 22.41 -9.63
N PRO A 184 9.66 22.98 -9.77
CA PRO A 184 10.20 23.90 -8.78
C PRO A 184 9.38 25.19 -8.81
N VAL A 185 8.62 25.47 -7.76
CA VAL A 185 7.86 26.71 -7.68
C VAL A 185 8.74 27.78 -7.06
N LYS A 186 9.08 28.79 -7.86
CA LYS A 186 9.74 30.00 -7.41
C LYS A 186 8.69 30.90 -6.75
N TYR A 187 8.59 30.82 -5.42
CA TYR A 187 7.71 31.67 -4.63
C TYR A 187 8.25 33.10 -4.66
N THR A 188 7.48 34.04 -5.22
CA THR A 188 7.88 35.45 -5.40
C THR A 188 6.94 36.43 -4.68
N ALA A 189 6.05 35.91 -3.83
CA ALA A 189 5.09 36.74 -3.12
C ALA A 189 5.77 37.60 -2.05
N GLU A 190 5.14 38.74 -1.73
CA GLU A 190 5.57 39.63 -0.64
C GLU A 190 6.99 40.19 -0.79
N GLY A 191 7.54 40.21 -2.01
CA GLY A 191 8.88 40.73 -2.30
C GLY A 191 10.02 39.78 -1.94
N GLU A 192 9.69 38.55 -1.53
CA GLU A 192 10.64 37.49 -1.20
C GLU A 192 10.74 36.52 -2.36
N GLU A 193 11.96 36.06 -2.68
CA GLU A 193 12.16 34.99 -3.66
C GLU A 193 12.68 33.73 -2.97
N ARG A 194 11.94 32.63 -3.07
CA ARG A 194 12.32 31.33 -2.50
C ARG A 194 12.13 30.21 -3.52
N LEU A 195 13.08 29.29 -3.55
CA LEU A 195 13.02 28.06 -4.31
C LEU A 195 13.16 26.87 -3.34
N PRO A 196 12.48 25.75 -3.61
CA PRO A 196 12.76 24.52 -2.89
C PRO A 196 14.16 24.00 -3.24
N ASP A 197 14.82 23.33 -2.29
CA ASP A 197 16.07 22.61 -2.57
C ASP A 197 15.74 21.27 -3.26
N LEU A 198 15.88 21.23 -4.58
CA LEU A 198 15.74 20.04 -5.43
C LEU A 198 17.09 19.54 -5.93
N SER A 199 18.12 19.57 -5.08
CA SER A 199 19.37 18.85 -5.33
C SER A 199 19.13 17.35 -5.52
N ASP A 200 20.07 16.65 -6.16
CA ASP A 200 19.99 15.21 -6.43
C ASP A 200 19.67 14.39 -5.16
N ALA A 201 20.23 14.80 -4.01
CA ALA A 201 19.98 14.14 -2.73
C ALA A 201 18.50 14.24 -2.29
N ASN A 202 17.85 15.39 -2.54
CA ASN A 202 16.46 15.62 -2.16
C ASN A 202 15.49 15.04 -3.19
N VAL A 203 15.84 15.10 -4.47
CA VAL A 203 15.11 14.37 -5.52
C VAL A 203 15.13 12.87 -5.21
N LYS A 204 16.28 12.33 -4.77
CA LYS A 204 16.40 10.94 -4.35
C LYS A 204 15.50 10.60 -3.15
N ARG A 205 15.29 11.52 -2.20
CA ARG A 205 14.35 11.29 -1.08
C ARG A 205 12.92 11.06 -1.56
N TYR A 206 12.47 11.84 -2.53
CA TYR A 206 11.15 11.66 -3.15
C TYR A 206 11.07 10.36 -3.95
N HIS A 207 12.08 10.09 -4.77
CA HIS A 207 12.21 8.83 -5.51
C HIS A 207 12.11 7.62 -4.56
N ASP A 208 12.93 7.58 -3.51
CA ASP A 208 13.00 6.44 -2.59
C ASP A 208 11.69 6.22 -1.83
N ALA A 209 11.00 7.30 -1.45
CA ALA A 209 9.69 7.20 -0.80
C ALA A 209 8.62 6.60 -1.73
N LEU A 210 8.60 7.01 -3.00
CA LEU A 210 7.73 6.42 -4.00
C LEU A 210 8.10 4.96 -4.26
N TYR A 211 9.38 4.67 -4.48
CA TYR A 211 9.86 3.34 -4.81
C TYR A 211 9.48 2.31 -3.73
N LYS A 212 9.56 2.67 -2.44
CA LYS A 212 9.25 1.75 -1.35
C LYS A 212 7.75 1.60 -1.04
N LEU A 213 6.94 2.64 -1.28
CA LEU A 213 5.51 2.64 -0.95
C LEU A 213 4.60 2.26 -2.13
N TYR A 214 5.09 2.34 -3.37
CA TYR A 214 4.29 2.10 -4.57
C TYR A 214 4.62 0.75 -5.23
N PRO A 215 3.62 0.15 -5.91
CA PRO A 215 3.79 -1.07 -6.70
C PRO A 215 4.49 -0.79 -8.04
N VAL A 216 5.77 -0.46 -7.99
CA VAL A 216 6.58 -0.04 -9.16
C VAL A 216 7.85 -0.86 -9.30
N SER A 217 8.28 -1.21 -10.51
CA SER A 217 9.66 -1.68 -10.73
C SER A 217 10.64 -0.51 -10.89
N GLU A 218 10.14 0.65 -11.33
CA GLU A 218 10.94 1.82 -11.68
C GLU A 218 10.18 3.11 -11.33
N VAL A 219 10.91 4.10 -10.82
CA VAL A 219 10.41 5.46 -10.60
C VAL A 219 11.30 6.41 -11.38
N GLU A 220 10.70 7.14 -12.32
CA GLU A 220 11.37 8.17 -13.10
C GLU A 220 11.02 9.53 -12.51
N VAL A 221 12.03 10.25 -12.03
CA VAL A 221 11.84 11.62 -11.53
C VAL A 221 12.60 12.60 -12.40
N SER A 222 11.87 13.55 -12.99
CA SER A 222 12.42 14.64 -13.79
C SER A 222 12.15 16.00 -13.13
N LEU A 223 12.99 17.00 -13.44
CA LEU A 223 12.80 18.38 -13.01
C LEU A 223 12.27 19.24 -14.15
N HIS A 224 11.24 20.02 -13.88
CA HIS A 224 10.66 20.97 -14.83
C HIS A 224 11.38 22.31 -14.72
N ALA A 225 11.15 23.21 -15.68
CA ALA A 225 11.52 24.62 -15.52
C ALA A 225 10.80 25.25 -14.31
N GLU A 226 11.42 26.27 -13.73
CA GLU A 226 10.87 26.99 -12.58
C GLU A 226 9.51 27.64 -12.91
N LEU A 227 8.55 27.47 -12.02
CA LEU A 227 7.25 28.13 -12.07
C LEU A 227 7.25 29.33 -11.11
N ALA A 228 7.27 30.55 -11.63
CA ALA A 228 7.11 31.74 -10.81
C ALA A 228 5.68 31.83 -10.25
N PHE A 229 5.54 32.02 -8.93
CA PHE A 229 4.26 32.12 -8.27
C PHE A 229 4.22 33.30 -7.27
N PRO A 230 3.51 34.40 -7.62
CA PRO A 230 3.53 35.65 -6.86
C PRO A 230 2.39 35.78 -5.83
N ILE A 231 1.53 34.76 -5.70
CA ILE A 231 0.38 34.81 -4.79
C ILE A 231 0.83 34.30 -3.40
N PRO A 232 0.54 35.03 -2.31
CA PRO A 232 0.85 34.57 -0.96
C PRO A 232 0.21 33.22 -0.66
N ILE A 233 0.95 32.34 0.03
CA ILE A 233 0.44 31.04 0.47
C ILE A 233 0.47 30.99 1.99
N ALA A 234 -0.68 30.69 2.60
CA ALA A 234 -0.85 30.60 4.04
C ALA A 234 -0.91 29.14 4.52
N PRO A 235 -0.57 28.85 5.78
CA PRO A 235 -0.58 27.49 6.33
C PRO A 235 -1.96 26.86 6.49
N ASP A 236 -3.02 27.66 6.48
CA ASP A 236 -4.41 27.22 6.64
C ASP A 236 -5.11 26.85 5.32
N GLY A 237 -4.51 27.19 4.18
CA GLY A 237 -4.95 26.77 2.84
C GLY A 237 -5.10 27.91 1.85
N ASP A 238 -5.04 29.17 2.29
CA ASP A 238 -5.12 30.30 1.36
C ASP A 238 -3.95 30.27 0.37
N GLY A 239 -4.24 30.49 -0.92
CA GLY A 239 -3.26 30.47 -2.02
C GLY A 239 -2.92 29.08 -2.59
N TRP A 240 -3.24 27.99 -1.87
CA TRP A 240 -2.91 26.63 -2.32
C TRP A 240 -3.71 26.20 -3.55
N SER A 241 -5.01 26.54 -3.59
CA SER A 241 -5.87 26.17 -4.71
C SER A 241 -5.46 26.88 -6.00
N GLU A 242 -5.03 28.13 -5.91
CA GLU A 242 -4.49 28.93 -7.02
C GLU A 242 -3.21 28.31 -7.58
N LEU A 243 -2.30 27.87 -6.71
CA LEU A 243 -1.09 27.18 -7.13
C LEU A 243 -1.42 25.82 -7.78
N LEU A 244 -2.32 25.04 -7.18
CA LEU A 244 -2.69 23.72 -7.71
C LEU A 244 -3.33 23.87 -9.09
N ASN A 245 -4.24 24.83 -9.26
CA ASN A 245 -4.83 25.13 -10.55
C ASN A 245 -3.78 25.55 -11.58
N THR A 246 -2.76 26.32 -11.18
CA THR A 246 -1.65 26.69 -12.08
C THR A 246 -0.89 25.45 -12.56
N VAL A 247 -0.54 24.52 -11.67
CA VAL A 247 0.18 23.28 -12.02
C VAL A 247 -0.70 22.34 -12.86
N MET A 248 -1.99 22.22 -12.55
CA MET A 248 -2.94 21.44 -13.36
C MET A 248 -3.11 22.03 -14.76
N ASN A 249 -3.13 23.36 -14.91
CA ASN A 249 -3.22 24.02 -16.21
C ASN A 249 -1.93 23.78 -17.01
N MET A 250 -0.76 23.96 -16.39
CA MET A 250 0.53 23.68 -17.01
C MET A 250 0.57 22.25 -17.57
N ARG A 251 0.23 21.25 -16.76
CA ARG A 251 0.16 19.86 -17.22
C ARG A 251 -0.80 19.69 -18.41
N ALA A 252 -1.98 20.30 -18.35
CA ALA A 252 -2.98 20.17 -19.41
C ALA A 252 -2.56 20.86 -20.72
N GLU A 253 -1.82 21.97 -20.64
CA GLU A 253 -1.34 22.73 -21.79
C GLU A 253 -0.12 22.09 -22.46
N GLU A 254 0.73 21.42 -21.69
CA GLU A 254 1.94 20.77 -22.19
C GLU A 254 1.68 19.42 -22.89
N GLU A 255 0.45 18.91 -22.80
CA GLU A 255 -0.02 17.69 -23.48
C GLU A 255 0.94 16.49 -23.32
N VAL A 256 1.54 16.36 -22.14
CA VAL A 256 2.35 15.20 -21.78
C VAL A 256 1.52 13.91 -21.78
N ASP A 257 2.21 12.78 -21.87
CA ASP A 257 1.60 11.46 -21.68
C ASP A 257 0.77 11.40 -20.39
N ASP A 258 -0.34 10.66 -20.46
CA ASP A 258 -1.31 10.58 -19.38
C ASP A 258 -0.66 10.12 -18.06
N ASP A 259 0.22 9.12 -18.06
CA ASP A 259 0.91 8.57 -16.88
C ASP A 259 2.02 9.47 -16.30
N VAL A 260 2.27 10.67 -16.84
CA VAL A 260 3.16 11.66 -16.22
C VAL A 260 2.39 12.50 -15.20
N TYR A 261 2.87 12.50 -13.95
CA TYR A 261 2.30 13.26 -12.83
C TYR A 261 3.12 14.51 -12.50
N TYR A 262 2.46 15.68 -12.39
CA TYR A 262 3.11 16.96 -12.10
C TYR A 262 3.04 17.30 -10.61
N ILE A 263 4.18 17.47 -9.95
CA ILE A 263 4.23 17.77 -8.53
C ILE A 263 4.84 19.16 -8.31
N GLY A 264 4.02 20.13 -7.92
CA GLY A 264 4.50 21.45 -7.52
C GLY A 264 5.18 21.38 -6.16
N VAL A 265 6.47 21.71 -6.11
CA VAL A 265 7.27 21.72 -4.87
C VAL A 265 7.60 23.17 -4.52
N PHE A 266 7.31 23.61 -3.29
CA PHE A 266 7.44 25.03 -2.93
C PHE A 266 7.76 25.26 -1.45
N THR A 267 8.37 26.40 -1.12
CA THR A 267 8.79 26.77 0.25
C THR A 267 8.35 28.21 0.57
N PRO A 268 7.14 28.42 1.11
CA PRO A 268 6.55 29.76 1.25
C PRO A 268 7.21 30.59 2.37
N ALA A 269 7.84 29.94 3.36
CA ALA A 269 8.58 30.58 4.46
C ALA A 269 10.03 30.06 4.54
N PRO A 270 10.93 30.70 5.33
CA PRO A 270 12.30 30.22 5.51
C PRO A 270 12.42 28.80 6.08
N THR A 271 11.51 28.42 6.99
CA THR A 271 11.49 27.07 7.60
C THR A 271 10.06 26.54 7.71
N LEU A 272 9.91 25.20 7.71
CA LEU A 272 8.62 24.55 7.99
C LEU A 272 8.04 25.02 9.33
N ARG A 273 8.90 25.15 10.35
CA ARG A 273 8.49 25.60 11.67
C ARG A 273 7.86 26.99 11.63
N GLU A 274 8.49 27.94 10.96
CA GLU A 274 7.94 29.29 10.82
C GLU A 274 6.61 29.28 10.07
N PHE A 275 6.53 28.51 8.97
CA PHE A 275 5.29 28.38 8.20
C PHE A 275 4.14 27.88 9.07
N CYS A 276 4.31 26.76 9.78
CA CYS A 276 3.23 26.17 10.55
C CYS A 276 2.94 26.89 11.87
N MET A 277 3.93 27.56 12.47
CA MET A 277 3.68 28.41 13.64
C MET A 277 2.82 29.63 13.29
N SER A 278 2.92 30.16 12.07
CA SER A 278 2.01 31.21 11.61
C SER A 278 0.55 30.75 11.51
N GLY A 279 0.32 29.43 11.42
CA GLY A 279 -1.01 28.78 11.44
C GLY A 279 -1.46 28.32 12.82
N GLY A 280 -0.85 28.81 13.90
CA GLY A 280 -1.20 28.41 15.27
C GLY A 280 -0.63 27.05 15.69
N GLY A 281 0.44 26.59 15.04
CA GLY A 281 1.09 25.31 15.33
C GLY A 281 0.64 24.16 14.44
N GLY A 282 -0.19 24.40 13.43
CA GLY A 282 -0.54 23.42 12.41
C GLY A 282 -0.52 24.01 11.01
N CYS A 283 -0.32 23.16 10.00
CA CYS A 283 -0.26 23.58 8.60
C CYS A 283 -0.67 22.45 7.66
N ILE A 284 -0.98 22.83 6.43
CA ILE A 284 -1.04 21.91 5.29
C ILE A 284 0.37 21.62 4.80
N LEU A 285 0.67 20.36 4.55
CA LEU A 285 1.95 19.89 4.01
C LEU A 285 1.88 19.58 2.51
N GLY A 286 0.69 19.25 2.02
CA GLY A 286 0.45 18.91 0.63
C GLY A 286 -1.04 18.94 0.30
N ILE A 287 -1.34 19.05 -1.00
CA ILE A 287 -2.69 18.86 -1.53
C ILE A 287 -2.66 18.18 -2.90
N ALA A 288 -3.74 17.51 -3.24
CA ALA A 288 -3.98 16.97 -4.57
C ALA A 288 -5.48 16.86 -4.84
N PRO A 289 -5.90 16.87 -6.12
CA PRO A 289 -7.24 16.44 -6.48
C PRO A 289 -7.47 15.00 -6.02
N ALA A 290 -8.60 14.74 -5.39
CA ALA A 290 -9.06 13.39 -5.09
C ALA A 290 -9.66 12.78 -6.38
N SER A 291 -8.81 12.39 -7.34
CA SER A 291 -9.26 11.94 -8.68
C SER A 291 -10.26 10.79 -8.62
N GLY A 292 -10.22 9.96 -7.58
CA GLY A 292 -11.11 8.81 -7.36
C GLY A 292 -12.39 9.15 -6.61
N TYR A 293 -12.64 10.42 -6.28
CA TYR A 293 -13.86 10.85 -5.57
C TYR A 293 -15.14 10.51 -6.36
N ASN A 294 -15.09 10.61 -7.69
CA ASN A 294 -16.14 10.11 -8.58
C ASN A 294 -15.56 9.71 -9.96
N ALA A 295 -16.38 9.03 -10.76
CA ALA A 295 -15.96 8.52 -12.07
C ALA A 295 -15.63 9.63 -13.10
N GLU A 296 -16.19 10.83 -12.94
CA GLU A 296 -15.93 11.96 -13.84
C GLU A 296 -14.50 12.49 -13.65
N LEU A 297 -14.12 12.76 -12.39
CA LEU A 297 -12.77 13.22 -12.04
C LEU A 297 -11.70 12.19 -12.40
N ASP A 298 -12.00 10.90 -12.25
CA ASP A 298 -11.03 9.82 -12.45
C ASP A 298 -10.46 9.77 -13.89
N THR A 299 -11.21 10.29 -14.86
CA THR A 299 -10.82 10.36 -16.28
C THR A 299 -10.12 11.66 -16.67
N ASN A 300 -10.10 12.66 -15.78
CA ASN A 300 -9.54 13.96 -16.10
C ASN A 300 -8.02 13.97 -15.90
N MET A 301 -7.28 14.07 -17.01
CA MET A 301 -5.82 14.05 -16.99
C MET A 301 -5.19 15.24 -16.28
N SER A 302 -5.85 16.42 -16.23
CA SER A 302 -5.30 17.59 -15.54
C SER A 302 -5.19 17.36 -14.03
N LEU A 303 -5.94 16.40 -13.48
CA LEU A 303 -5.94 16.07 -12.05
C LEU A 303 -4.77 15.19 -11.62
N ARG A 304 -3.92 14.76 -12.56
CA ARG A 304 -2.70 14.00 -12.28
C ARG A 304 -1.58 14.95 -11.84
N SER A 305 -1.91 15.75 -10.84
CA SER A 305 -1.05 16.77 -10.28
C SER A 305 -1.22 16.83 -8.77
N ALA A 306 -0.17 17.26 -8.08
CA ALA A 306 -0.21 17.49 -6.65
C ALA A 306 0.70 18.67 -6.27
N LEU A 307 0.58 19.13 -5.04
CA LEU A 307 1.50 20.09 -4.43
C LEU A 307 2.05 19.53 -3.12
N VAL A 308 3.31 19.82 -2.83
CA VAL A 308 3.94 19.53 -1.54
C VAL A 308 4.86 20.66 -1.11
N LEU A 309 4.98 20.85 0.22
CA LEU A 309 6.02 21.70 0.77
C LEU A 309 7.41 21.08 0.52
N GLY A 310 8.33 21.88 0.01
CA GLY A 310 9.70 21.49 -0.35
C GLY A 310 10.71 21.52 0.80
N TYR A 311 10.26 21.60 2.05
CA TYR A 311 11.16 21.49 3.21
C TYR A 311 11.67 20.07 3.33
N GLN A 312 12.97 19.88 3.54
CA GLN A 312 13.60 18.55 3.54
C GLN A 312 13.55 17.92 4.92
N THR A 313 12.42 17.29 5.23
CA THR A 313 12.14 16.62 6.51
C THR A 313 11.95 15.12 6.29
N GLU A 314 11.87 14.36 7.38
CA GLU A 314 11.51 12.94 7.33
C GLU A 314 10.09 12.68 6.77
N LYS A 315 9.20 13.69 6.84
CA LYS A 315 7.82 13.60 6.35
C LYS A 315 7.69 13.85 4.85
N SER A 316 8.64 14.56 4.23
CA SER A 316 8.48 15.10 2.86
C SER A 316 8.24 14.04 1.80
N GLY A 317 8.96 12.91 1.89
CA GLY A 317 8.75 11.78 0.99
C GLY A 317 7.37 11.11 1.19
N GLY A 318 6.93 10.98 2.44
CA GLY A 318 5.62 10.43 2.79
C GLY A 318 4.47 11.33 2.34
N THR A 319 4.59 12.65 2.52
CA THR A 319 3.61 13.63 2.03
C THR A 319 3.49 13.56 0.51
N LEU A 320 4.61 13.51 -0.22
CA LEU A 320 4.55 13.34 -1.68
C LEU A 320 3.87 12.02 -2.06
N ALA A 321 4.20 10.93 -1.39
CA ALA A 321 3.56 9.64 -1.64
C ALA A 321 2.04 9.68 -1.40
N GLN A 322 1.58 10.35 -0.34
CA GLN A 322 0.16 10.52 -0.04
C GLN A 322 -0.57 11.38 -1.08
N GLU A 323 0.00 12.54 -1.44
CA GLU A 323 -0.64 13.43 -2.42
C GLU A 323 -0.67 12.85 -3.84
N LEU A 324 0.40 12.16 -4.24
CA LEU A 324 0.39 11.45 -5.52
C LEU A 324 -0.67 10.34 -5.53
N ALA A 325 -0.91 9.68 -4.40
CA ALA A 325 -1.91 8.63 -4.31
C ALA A 325 -3.32 9.20 -4.42
N HIS A 326 -3.58 10.41 -3.89
CA HIS A 326 -4.81 11.15 -4.15
C HIS A 326 -5.01 11.47 -5.64
N ALA A 327 -3.95 11.92 -6.32
CA ALA A 327 -3.97 12.14 -7.78
C ALA A 327 -4.21 10.84 -8.57
N MET A 328 -3.83 9.69 -8.00
CA MET A 328 -4.14 8.33 -8.49
C MET A 328 -5.51 7.80 -8.03
N GLY A 329 -6.27 8.61 -7.31
CA GLY A 329 -7.64 8.32 -6.90
C GLY A 329 -7.79 7.53 -5.60
N ARG A 330 -6.74 7.46 -4.79
CA ARG A 330 -6.84 6.98 -3.41
C ARG A 330 -7.51 8.04 -2.53
N LEU A 331 -8.38 7.58 -1.65
CA LEU A 331 -8.98 8.38 -0.59
C LEU A 331 -8.29 8.05 0.75
N HIS A 332 -8.55 8.83 1.80
CA HIS A 332 -7.84 8.64 3.07
C HIS A 332 -8.26 7.34 3.77
N ALA A 333 -7.31 6.65 4.39
CA ALA A 333 -7.59 5.51 5.25
C ALA A 333 -8.11 5.99 6.63
N PRO A 334 -8.94 5.19 7.35
CA PRO A 334 -9.74 5.65 8.48
C PRO A 334 -8.94 5.76 9.80
N CYS A 335 -7.90 6.60 9.86
CA CYS A 335 -7.15 6.86 11.10
C CYS A 335 -6.64 8.31 11.18
N GLY A 336 -6.80 8.94 12.35
CA GLY A 336 -6.36 10.32 12.61
C GLY A 336 -7.32 11.42 12.16
N ASN A 337 -8.60 11.09 11.96
CA ASN A 337 -9.66 12.01 11.52
C ASN A 337 -9.40 12.79 10.21
N PRO A 338 -8.91 12.13 9.13
CA PRO A 338 -8.82 12.79 7.84
C PRO A 338 -10.20 13.04 7.23
N ASN A 339 -10.29 14.00 6.32
CA ASN A 339 -11.46 14.18 5.48
C ASN A 339 -11.50 13.11 4.38
N ALA A 340 -12.63 12.98 3.67
CA ALA A 340 -12.74 12.10 2.48
C ALA A 340 -12.23 10.66 2.73
N ILE A 341 -12.73 10.03 3.80
CA ILE A 341 -12.36 8.66 4.18
C ILE A 341 -12.84 7.65 3.12
N ASP A 342 -11.97 6.72 2.73
CA ASP A 342 -12.29 5.55 1.91
C ASP A 342 -13.15 4.57 2.69
N LYS A 343 -14.46 4.59 2.44
CA LYS A 343 -15.43 3.69 3.09
C LYS A 343 -15.24 2.21 2.73
N LYS A 344 -14.42 1.90 1.71
CA LYS A 344 -14.10 0.54 1.31
C LYS A 344 -12.79 0.03 1.92
N TYR A 345 -12.06 0.88 2.63
CA TYR A 345 -10.84 0.47 3.32
C TYR A 345 -11.17 -0.65 4.32
N PRO A 346 -10.57 -1.85 4.20
CA PRO A 346 -11.07 -3.04 4.87
C PRO A 346 -10.59 -3.19 6.31
N TYR A 347 -9.58 -2.43 6.74
CA TYR A 347 -8.94 -2.61 8.04
C TYR A 347 -9.26 -1.48 9.01
N GLU A 348 -9.60 -1.84 10.25
CA GLU A 348 -9.82 -0.89 11.33
C GLU A 348 -8.53 -0.09 11.63
N ASP A 349 -8.70 1.13 12.13
CA ASP A 349 -7.60 2.05 12.48
C ASP A 349 -6.52 2.19 11.38
N ALA A 350 -6.95 2.10 10.12
CA ALA A 350 -6.11 2.13 8.93
C ALA A 350 -4.96 1.10 8.94
N ARG A 351 -5.09 -0.05 9.62
CA ARG A 351 -4.04 -1.09 9.62
C ARG A 351 -3.70 -1.57 8.22
N VAL A 352 -2.46 -2.03 8.00
CA VAL A 352 -1.97 -2.35 6.65
C VAL A 352 -2.37 -3.73 6.11
N GLY A 353 -3.10 -4.53 6.89
CA GLY A 353 -3.60 -5.85 6.51
C GLY A 353 -2.55 -6.96 6.62
N THR A 354 -1.37 -6.73 6.07
CA THR A 354 -0.23 -7.65 6.12
C THR A 354 1.05 -6.92 6.50
N SER A 355 2.06 -7.63 7.03
CA SER A 355 3.39 -7.02 7.15
C SER A 355 3.97 -6.63 5.80
N GLY A 356 4.89 -5.69 5.85
CA GLY A 356 5.64 -5.20 4.73
C GLY A 356 7.14 -5.44 4.86
N TRP A 357 7.86 -5.06 3.81
CA TRP A 357 9.31 -5.08 3.77
C TRP A 357 9.80 -3.89 2.96
N ASP A 358 10.72 -3.11 3.53
CA ASP A 358 11.36 -1.99 2.84
C ASP A 358 12.54 -2.54 2.02
N PRO A 359 12.47 -2.54 0.68
CA PRO A 359 13.54 -3.09 -0.16
C PRO A 359 14.84 -2.28 -0.09
N LEU A 360 14.78 -1.03 0.40
CA LEU A 360 15.93 -0.13 0.49
C LEU A 360 16.68 -0.31 1.81
N THR A 361 15.96 -0.41 2.92
CA THR A 361 16.57 -0.60 4.26
C THR A 361 16.66 -2.06 4.68
N LYS A 362 16.00 -2.97 3.95
CA LYS A 362 15.90 -4.42 4.23
C LYS A 362 15.19 -4.73 5.55
N GLU A 363 14.32 -3.83 6.01
CA GLU A 363 13.60 -3.96 7.27
C GLU A 363 12.15 -4.44 7.08
N LEU A 364 11.67 -5.31 7.96
CA LEU A 364 10.25 -5.64 8.05
C LEU A 364 9.45 -4.48 8.63
N LYS A 365 8.21 -4.35 8.17
CA LYS A 365 7.23 -3.37 8.64
C LYS A 365 6.03 -4.12 9.20
N SER A 366 5.91 -4.16 10.52
CA SER A 366 4.87 -4.90 11.22
C SER A 366 3.47 -4.45 10.79
N GLY A 367 2.64 -5.41 10.38
CA GLY A 367 1.25 -5.14 10.00
C GLY A 367 0.36 -4.65 11.14
N GLU A 368 0.74 -4.96 12.40
CA GLU A 368 0.00 -4.58 13.61
C GLU A 368 0.37 -3.18 14.11
N ASP A 369 1.58 -2.70 13.79
CA ASP A 369 2.11 -1.43 14.31
C ASP A 369 2.06 -0.29 13.30
N HIS A 370 1.82 -0.59 12.01
CA HIS A 370 1.78 0.42 10.95
C HIS A 370 0.34 0.69 10.51
N ALA A 371 0.05 1.97 10.28
CA ALA A 371 -1.12 2.42 9.55
C ALA A 371 -0.78 2.65 8.08
N ASP A 372 -1.78 2.65 7.20
CA ASP A 372 -1.61 2.98 5.80
C ASP A 372 -1.15 4.43 5.62
N PHE A 373 -0.27 4.68 4.65
CA PHE A 373 0.25 6.01 4.35
C PHE A 373 -0.81 7.01 3.86
N MET A 374 -2.02 6.54 3.52
CA MET A 374 -3.19 7.40 3.28
C MET A 374 -3.92 7.80 4.56
N SER A 375 -3.42 7.47 5.75
CA SER A 375 -3.95 7.92 7.03
C SER A 375 -3.13 9.06 7.64
N TYR A 376 -3.59 9.65 8.74
CA TYR A 376 -2.80 10.58 9.55
C TYR A 376 -2.18 9.93 10.79
N CYS A 377 -2.26 8.61 10.90
CA CYS A 377 -1.64 7.87 11.99
C CYS A 377 -0.17 7.55 11.69
N SER A 378 0.60 7.19 12.70
CA SER A 378 2.01 6.85 12.56
C SER A 378 2.41 5.72 13.51
N PRO A 379 3.44 4.91 13.17
CA PRO A 379 4.19 4.93 11.91
C PRO A 379 3.35 4.48 10.71
N VAL A 380 3.76 4.91 9.50
CA VAL A 380 3.04 4.57 8.25
C VAL A 380 3.79 3.58 7.40
N TRP A 381 3.03 2.74 6.69
CA TRP A 381 3.49 1.90 5.59
C TRP A 381 2.39 1.74 4.53
N VAL A 382 2.64 1.04 3.43
CA VAL A 382 1.61 0.75 2.44
C VAL A 382 0.82 -0.49 2.85
N SER A 383 -0.52 -0.42 2.79
CA SER A 383 -1.38 -1.61 2.91
C SER A 383 -1.46 -2.39 1.62
N ASP A 384 -1.73 -3.70 1.70
CA ASP A 384 -1.98 -4.53 0.52
C ASP A 384 -3.17 -4.02 -0.31
N TYR A 385 -4.20 -3.47 0.34
CA TYR A 385 -5.33 -2.81 -0.28
C TYR A 385 -4.92 -1.58 -1.11
N THR A 386 -4.13 -0.67 -0.53
CA THR A 386 -3.63 0.52 -1.24
C THR A 386 -2.64 0.14 -2.33
N TRP A 387 -1.74 -0.82 -2.08
CA TRP A 387 -0.81 -1.37 -3.06
C TRP A 387 -1.54 -1.91 -4.29
N LYS A 388 -2.53 -2.78 -4.10
CA LYS A 388 -3.35 -3.34 -5.18
C LYS A 388 -4.09 -2.24 -5.95
N ALA A 389 -4.69 -1.28 -5.25
CA ALA A 389 -5.44 -0.21 -5.89
C ALA A 389 -4.56 0.73 -6.74
N ILE A 390 -3.33 1.03 -6.29
CA ILE A 390 -2.38 1.84 -7.06
C ILE A 390 -1.94 1.09 -8.31
N HIS A 391 -1.61 -0.21 -8.20
CA HIS A 391 -1.22 -1.03 -9.36
C HIS A 391 -2.35 -1.08 -10.40
N GLN A 392 -3.59 -1.28 -9.96
CA GLN A 392 -4.77 -1.24 -10.82
C GLN A 392 -4.93 0.11 -11.52
N ARG A 393 -4.71 1.23 -10.81
CA ARG A 393 -4.75 2.56 -11.41
C ARG A 393 -3.69 2.74 -12.47
N MET A 394 -2.45 2.33 -12.20
CA MET A 394 -1.35 2.44 -13.16
C MET A 394 -1.65 1.67 -14.45
N ASN A 395 -2.11 0.42 -14.35
CA ASN A 395 -2.48 -0.37 -15.52
C ASN A 395 -3.66 0.25 -16.28
N LYS A 396 -4.71 0.72 -15.56
CA LYS A 396 -5.84 1.40 -16.19
C LYS A 396 -5.41 2.62 -17.01
N VAL A 397 -4.46 3.39 -16.49
CA VAL A 397 -3.91 4.55 -17.19
C VAL A 397 -3.17 4.12 -18.46
N THR A 398 -2.31 3.11 -18.37
CA THR A 398 -1.57 2.58 -19.53
C THR A 398 -2.52 2.01 -20.59
N ASP A 399 -3.57 1.30 -20.20
CA ASP A 399 -4.58 0.75 -21.11
C ASP A 399 -5.32 1.87 -21.86
N VAL A 400 -5.67 2.95 -21.16
CA VAL A 400 -6.30 4.15 -21.78
C VAL A 400 -5.36 4.81 -22.78
N MET A 401 -4.07 4.90 -22.47
CA MET A 401 -3.06 5.43 -23.40
C MET A 401 -2.94 4.56 -24.65
N ALA A 402 -2.76 3.25 -24.49
CA ALA A 402 -2.65 2.31 -25.61
C ALA A 402 -3.90 2.34 -26.51
N ALA A 403 -5.09 2.50 -25.93
CA ALA A 403 -6.33 2.64 -26.68
C ALA A 403 -6.39 3.93 -27.52
N LYS A 404 -5.83 5.05 -27.03
CA LYS A 404 -5.72 6.32 -27.79
C LYS A 404 -4.79 6.15 -28.99
N ASP A 405 -3.62 5.54 -28.79
CA ASP A 405 -2.61 5.33 -29.83
C ASP A 405 -3.07 4.37 -30.93
N GLY A 406 -3.87 3.36 -30.58
CA GLY A 406 -4.43 2.39 -31.52
C GLY A 406 -5.56 2.93 -32.41
N THR A 407 -6.16 4.08 -32.07
CA THR A 407 -7.22 4.70 -32.88
C THR A 407 -6.68 5.68 -33.93
N THR A 408 -6.36 5.19 -35.12
CA THR A 408 -6.17 6.05 -36.32
C THR A 408 -7.51 6.55 -36.83
N LYS A 409 -8.19 7.42 -36.07
CA LYS A 409 -9.24 8.28 -36.61
C LYS A 409 -8.96 9.68 -36.12
N SER A 410 -9.12 10.64 -37.03
CA SER A 410 -9.14 12.08 -36.77
C SER A 410 -10.22 12.40 -35.73
N ILE A 411 -9.91 12.15 -34.47
CA ILE A 411 -10.60 12.75 -33.35
C ILE A 411 -10.05 14.16 -33.34
N GLU A 412 -10.93 15.11 -33.67
CA GLU A 412 -10.69 16.52 -33.39
C GLU A 412 -10.22 16.58 -31.94
N VAL A 413 -8.95 16.93 -31.72
CA VAL A 413 -8.41 17.13 -30.37
C VAL A 413 -9.18 18.30 -29.81
N LYS A 414 -10.29 18.01 -29.12
CA LYS A 414 -10.97 19.00 -28.30
C LYS A 414 -9.87 19.46 -27.34
N LYS A 415 -9.54 20.76 -27.40
CA LYS A 415 -8.80 21.44 -26.33
C LYS A 415 -9.23 20.86 -24.99
N PRO A 416 -8.30 20.60 -24.06
CA PRO A 416 -8.66 20.13 -22.72
C PRO A 416 -9.88 20.92 -22.24
N SER A 417 -10.95 20.21 -21.91
CA SER A 417 -12.10 20.84 -21.26
C SER A 417 -11.56 21.66 -20.10
N SER A 418 -12.02 22.90 -19.94
CA SER A 418 -11.70 23.77 -18.80
C SER A 418 -11.54 22.94 -17.52
N ILE A 419 -10.45 23.15 -16.77
CA ILE A 419 -10.19 22.44 -15.50
C ILE A 419 -11.49 22.38 -14.69
N PRO A 420 -11.91 21.19 -14.22
CA PRO A 420 -13.12 21.07 -13.44
C PRO A 420 -12.94 21.90 -12.18
N LYS A 421 -13.93 22.74 -11.88
CA LYS A 421 -13.92 23.48 -10.62
C LYS A 421 -14.11 22.46 -9.48
N LEU A 422 -13.04 22.17 -8.76
CA LEU A 422 -13.07 21.25 -7.62
C LEU A 422 -13.72 21.93 -6.41
N SER A 423 -14.63 21.23 -5.76
CA SER A 423 -15.12 21.59 -4.44
C SER A 423 -14.07 21.24 -3.36
N PRO A 424 -14.16 21.82 -2.15
CA PRO A 424 -13.24 21.51 -1.06
C PRO A 424 -13.16 20.02 -0.71
N GLU A 425 -14.23 19.25 -0.91
CA GLU A 425 -14.26 17.79 -0.66
C GLU A 425 -13.56 16.98 -1.77
N GLN A 426 -13.42 17.55 -2.96
CA GLN A 426 -12.72 16.94 -4.09
C GLN A 426 -11.23 17.28 -4.11
N ILE A 427 -10.76 18.06 -3.13
CA ILE A 427 -9.33 18.30 -2.87
C ILE A 427 -8.99 17.54 -1.59
N ALA A 428 -8.02 16.65 -1.69
CA ALA A 428 -7.42 16.05 -0.52
C ALA A 428 -6.34 16.97 0.03
N TRP A 429 -6.28 17.04 1.36
CA TRP A 429 -5.34 17.88 2.08
C TRP A 429 -4.57 16.99 3.03
N THR A 430 -3.24 17.08 3.06
CA THR A 430 -2.44 16.50 4.15
C THR A 430 -2.12 17.60 5.15
N ARG A 431 -2.50 17.38 6.41
CA ARG A 431 -2.31 18.35 7.49
C ARG A 431 -1.45 17.75 8.58
N ASP A 432 -0.69 18.61 9.25
CA ASP A 432 0.18 18.22 10.34
C ASP A 432 0.15 19.28 11.45
N ALA A 433 0.38 18.84 12.68
CA ALA A 433 0.55 19.70 13.84
C ALA A 433 1.99 19.57 14.35
N LEU A 434 2.64 20.71 14.59
CA LEU A 434 4.01 20.81 15.10
C LEU A 434 4.12 20.70 16.62
#